data_AF-A0A4Q6XMD8-F1
#
_entry.id   AF-A0A4Q6XMD8-F1
#
_cell.length_a   1.000
_cell.length_b   1.000
_cell.length_c   1.000
_cell.angle_alpha   90.00
_cell.angle_beta   90.00
_cell.angle_gamma   90.00
#
_symmetry.space_group_name_H-M   'P 1'
#
loop_
_entity.id
_entity.type
_entity.pdbx_description
1 polymer ?
#
loop_
_entity_poly.entity_id
_entity_poly.type
_entity_poly.pdbx_seq_one_letter_code
_entity_poly.pdbx_strand_id
1 'polypeptide(L)'
;MPQFLRIAEKVYRNLQEKKDTNNDPIENLNTLIIEIRKEIKGTKLKLLYNFIDFEECLNKPNQECKVQLDISLIPKIKNEDEFILWLAGFIERITTDGKRKAPPPLRSDIPPEFQFNATQKKDKPLLNIREYSKSVEQIDTYFKSEEYTTGLNKEQ
;
A
#
# COMPACT_ATOMS: atom_id res chain seq x y z
N MET A 1 -16.30 3.73 3.37
CA MET A 1 -15.79 4.44 4.54
C MET A 1 -16.77 4.44 5.72
N PRO A 2 -17.99 5.03 5.67
CA PRO A 2 -18.83 5.16 6.89
C PRO A 2 -19.26 3.82 7.50
N GLN A 3 -19.48 2.81 6.66
CA GLN A 3 -19.89 1.48 7.10
C GLN A 3 -18.78 0.75 7.88
N PHE A 4 -17.53 0.85 7.43
CA PHE A 4 -16.38 0.23 8.09
C PHE A 4 -16.07 0.86 9.43
N LEU A 5 -16.21 2.20 9.52
CA LEU A 5 -16.03 2.92 10.77
C LEU A 5 -17.04 2.47 11.84
N ARG A 6 -18.32 2.33 11.45
CA ARG A 6 -19.37 1.85 12.36
C ARG A 6 -19.13 0.41 12.84
N ILE A 7 -18.57 -0.45 11.99
CA ILE A 7 -18.18 -1.82 12.38
C ILE A 7 -16.97 -1.76 13.33
N ALA A 8 -15.95 -0.96 13.02
CA ALA A 8 -14.77 -0.79 13.85
C ALA A 8 -15.12 -0.31 15.27
N GLU A 9 -15.99 0.69 15.41
CA GLU A 9 -16.44 1.18 16.72
C GLU A 9 -17.14 0.09 17.55
N LYS A 10 -17.98 -0.74 16.91
CA LYS A 10 -18.64 -1.86 17.59
C LYS A 10 -17.64 -2.91 18.05
N VAL A 11 -16.73 -3.31 17.16
CA VAL A 11 -15.67 -4.28 17.48
C VAL A 11 -14.79 -3.76 18.61
N TYR A 12 -14.43 -2.47 18.60
CA TYR A 12 -13.66 -1.84 19.66
C TYR A 12 -14.38 -1.86 21.01
N ARG A 13 -15.68 -1.51 21.04
CA ARG A 13 -16.50 -1.61 22.26
C ARG A 13 -16.55 -3.05 22.79
N ASN A 14 -16.77 -4.03 21.91
CA ASN A 14 -16.79 -5.44 22.30
C ASN A 14 -15.44 -5.93 22.85
N LEU A 15 -14.32 -5.40 22.35
CA LEU A 15 -12.98 -5.72 22.85
C LEU A 15 -12.73 -5.08 24.22
N GLN A 16 -13.16 -3.84 24.44
CA GLN A 16 -13.05 -3.15 25.73
C GLN A 16 -13.89 -3.83 26.82
N GLU A 17 -15.11 -4.28 26.49
CA GLU A 17 -15.97 -5.01 27.43
C GLU A 17 -15.39 -6.35 27.86
N LYS A 18 -14.60 -6.99 26.99
CA LYS A 18 -14.03 -8.31 27.25
C LYS A 18 -12.80 -8.29 28.16
N LYS A 19 -12.14 -7.15 28.37
CA LYS A 19 -10.98 -6.90 29.28
C LYS A 19 -9.83 -7.92 29.32
N ASP A 20 -9.89 -9.01 28.58
CA ASP A 20 -8.88 -10.04 28.48
C ASP A 20 -8.02 -9.75 27.25
N THR A 21 -7.24 -8.67 27.32
CA THR A 21 -6.08 -8.56 26.45
C THR A 21 -5.02 -9.50 27.02
N ASN A 22 -5.02 -10.75 26.57
CA ASN A 22 -3.90 -11.65 26.86
C ASN A 22 -2.60 -11.01 26.35
N ASN A 23 -1.48 -11.29 27.00
CA ASN A 23 -0.18 -10.71 26.61
C ASN A 23 0.27 -11.18 25.21
N ASP A 24 -0.37 -12.19 24.64
CA ASP A 24 0.02 -12.79 23.37
C ASP A 24 -0.62 -12.04 22.18
N PRO A 25 0.19 -11.41 21.31
CA PRO A 25 -0.30 -10.60 20.20
C PRO A 25 -1.08 -11.42 19.16
N ILE A 26 -0.71 -12.70 18.96
CA ILE A 26 -1.37 -13.62 18.03
C ILE A 26 -2.78 -13.95 18.50
N GLU A 27 -2.96 -14.20 19.79
CA GLU A 27 -4.28 -14.51 20.36
C GLU A 27 -5.21 -13.30 20.32
N ASN A 28 -4.67 -12.11 20.57
CA ASN A 28 -5.40 -10.85 20.43
C ASN A 28 -5.88 -10.62 18.98
N LEU A 29 -5.02 -10.91 17.99
CA LEU A 29 -5.37 -10.82 16.57
C LEU A 29 -6.43 -11.84 16.16
N ASN A 30 -6.32 -13.07 16.64
CA ASN A 30 -7.33 -14.11 16.41
C ASN A 30 -8.69 -13.69 16.99
N THR A 31 -8.70 -13.16 18.21
CA THR A 31 -9.91 -12.65 18.86
C THR A 31 -10.52 -11.50 18.07
N LEU A 32 -9.70 -10.58 17.57
CA LEU A 32 -10.12 -9.47 16.72
C LEU A 32 -10.79 -9.95 15.42
N ILE A 33 -10.21 -10.94 14.73
CA ILE A 33 -10.83 -11.52 13.53
C ILE A 33 -12.14 -12.22 13.85
N ILE A 34 -12.26 -12.90 14.98
CA ILE A 34 -13.50 -13.56 15.41
C ILE A 34 -14.60 -12.52 15.63
N GLU A 35 -14.31 -11.40 16.30
CA GLU A 35 -15.28 -10.31 16.50
C GLU A 35 -15.68 -9.67 15.19
N ILE A 36 -14.72 -9.41 14.29
CA ILE A 36 -15.02 -8.91 12.94
C ILE A 36 -15.94 -9.89 12.20
N ARG A 37 -15.65 -11.20 12.27
CA ARG A 37 -16.48 -12.25 11.65
C ARG A 37 -17.92 -12.23 12.14
N LYS A 38 -18.13 -12.02 13.44
CA LYS A 38 -19.48 -11.93 14.02
C LYS A 38 -20.22 -10.72 13.47
N GLU A 39 -19.56 -9.57 13.41
CA GLU A 39 -20.21 -8.34 12.94
C GLU A 39 -20.47 -8.33 11.43
N ILE A 40 -19.64 -8.97 10.62
CA ILE A 40 -19.89 -9.08 9.18
C ILE A 40 -20.93 -10.14 8.82
N LYS A 41 -21.22 -11.13 9.71
CA LYS A 41 -22.08 -12.30 9.42
C LYS A 41 -23.51 -11.96 9.00
N GLY A 42 -23.98 -10.73 9.23
CA GLY A 42 -25.28 -10.22 8.79
C GLY A 42 -25.23 -9.20 7.64
N THR A 43 -24.07 -8.93 7.07
CA THR A 43 -23.87 -7.88 6.06
C THR A 43 -23.56 -8.46 4.67
N LYS A 44 -23.52 -7.61 3.64
CA LYS A 44 -23.10 -7.99 2.28
C LYS A 44 -21.58 -8.19 2.16
N LEU A 45 -20.83 -7.85 3.20
CA LEU A 45 -19.37 -7.95 3.23
C LEU A 45 -18.93 -9.39 3.37
N LYS A 46 -17.93 -9.79 2.58
CA LYS A 46 -17.25 -11.08 2.71
C LYS A 46 -15.78 -10.85 3.03
N LEU A 47 -15.20 -11.71 3.86
CA LEU A 47 -13.76 -11.73 4.07
C LEU A 47 -13.07 -12.17 2.78
N LEU A 48 -11.98 -11.49 2.44
CA LEU A 48 -11.09 -11.86 1.33
C LEU A 48 -10.42 -13.20 1.59
N TYR A 49 -10.06 -13.46 2.86
CA TYR A 49 -9.36 -14.66 3.28
C TYR A 49 -10.22 -15.44 4.28
N ASN A 50 -10.52 -16.69 3.95
CA ASN A 50 -11.28 -17.59 4.82
C ASN A 50 -10.49 -17.99 6.07
N PHE A 51 -9.17 -17.97 5.99
CA PHE A 51 -8.25 -18.28 7.07
C PHE A 51 -7.06 -17.34 6.97
N ILE A 52 -6.63 -16.80 8.10
CA ILE A 52 -5.46 -15.92 8.21
C ILE A 52 -4.54 -16.59 9.22
N ASP A 53 -3.35 -16.98 8.76
CA ASP A 53 -2.30 -17.51 9.63
C ASP A 53 -1.42 -16.35 10.10
N PHE A 54 -1.63 -15.92 11.34
CA PHE A 54 -0.90 -14.81 11.92
C PHE A 54 0.55 -15.17 12.28
N GLU A 55 0.86 -16.44 12.55
CA GLU A 55 2.23 -16.89 12.78
C GLU A 55 3.06 -16.78 11.50
N GLU A 56 2.48 -17.17 10.37
CA GLU A 56 3.14 -17.02 9.06
C GLU A 56 3.32 -15.55 8.67
N CYS A 57 2.34 -14.69 8.99
CA CYS A 57 2.41 -13.24 8.70
C CYS A 57 3.44 -12.49 9.57
N LEU A 58 3.75 -13.00 10.77
CA LEU A 58 4.76 -12.42 11.65
C LEU A 58 6.19 -12.88 11.31
N ASN A 59 6.33 -14.14 10.87
CA ASN A 59 7.65 -14.75 10.66
C ASN A 59 8.22 -14.55 9.25
N LYS A 60 7.39 -14.24 8.24
CA LYS A 60 7.82 -14.14 6.84
C LYS A 60 7.60 -12.73 6.27
N PRO A 61 8.45 -12.28 5.32
CA PRO A 61 8.21 -11.04 4.60
C PRO A 61 6.93 -11.13 3.76
N ASN A 62 6.18 -10.02 3.66
CA ASN A 62 4.88 -9.89 2.99
C ASN A 62 4.80 -10.44 1.55
N GLN A 63 5.94 -10.63 0.87
CA GLN A 63 6.02 -11.18 -0.48
C GLN A 63 5.75 -12.69 -0.55
N GLU A 64 5.95 -13.42 0.55
CA GLU A 64 5.75 -14.88 0.62
C GLU A 64 4.48 -15.31 1.37
N CYS A 65 3.85 -14.38 2.09
CA CYS A 65 2.61 -14.66 2.80
C CYS A 65 1.44 -14.82 1.81
N LYS A 66 0.64 -15.88 2.00
CA LYS A 66 -0.60 -16.10 1.23
C LYS A 66 -1.60 -14.95 1.36
N VAL A 67 -1.47 -14.16 2.42
CA VAL A 67 -2.28 -13.00 2.70
C VAL A 67 -1.35 -11.82 2.98
N GLN A 68 -1.37 -10.83 2.08
CA GLN A 68 -0.58 -9.62 2.16
C GLN A 68 -1.22 -8.64 3.16
N LEU A 69 -1.08 -8.94 4.45
CA LEU A 69 -1.52 -8.07 5.54
C LEU A 69 -0.31 -7.50 6.26
N ASP A 70 -0.21 -6.19 6.25
CA ASP A 70 0.79 -5.50 7.05
C ASP A 70 0.26 -5.32 8.47
N ILE A 71 0.83 -6.09 9.39
CA ILE A 71 0.43 -6.15 10.81
C ILE A 71 1.48 -5.43 11.68
N SER A 72 2.55 -4.88 11.07
CA SER A 72 3.64 -4.23 11.80
C SER A 72 3.22 -2.92 12.51
N LEU A 73 2.12 -2.31 12.06
CA LEU A 73 1.64 -1.01 12.53
C LEU A 73 0.37 -1.09 13.41
N ILE A 74 0.21 -2.12 14.25
CA ILE A 74 -0.94 -2.18 15.17
C ILE A 74 -0.80 -1.07 16.22
N PRO A 75 -1.74 -0.10 16.30
CA PRO A 75 -1.74 0.91 17.34
C PRO A 75 -2.13 0.32 18.70
N LYS A 76 -1.72 1.00 19.77
CA LYS A 76 -2.12 0.60 21.13
C LYS A 76 -3.62 0.83 21.32
N ILE A 77 -4.31 -0.17 21.88
CA ILE A 77 -5.76 -0.15 22.16
C ILE A 77 -6.17 1.05 23.05
N LYS A 78 -5.24 1.61 23.84
CA LYS A 78 -5.48 2.80 24.68
C LYS A 78 -5.85 4.06 23.88
N ASN A 79 -5.39 4.17 22.64
CA ASN A 79 -5.68 5.31 21.78
C ASN A 79 -6.91 4.99 20.94
N GLU A 80 -8.08 5.36 21.44
CA GLU A 80 -9.37 4.94 20.89
C GLU A 80 -9.52 5.34 19.41
N ASP A 81 -9.28 6.62 19.11
CA ASP A 81 -9.48 7.17 17.76
C ASP A 81 -8.51 6.59 16.74
N GLU A 82 -7.22 6.47 17.11
CA GLU A 82 -6.19 5.87 16.24
C GLU A 82 -6.48 4.39 15.97
N PHE A 83 -6.90 3.66 17.01
CA PHE A 83 -7.22 2.25 16.91
C PHE A 83 -8.48 2.03 16.07
N ILE A 84 -9.53 2.82 16.25
CA ILE A 84 -10.76 2.73 15.47
C ILE A 84 -10.48 3.06 13.99
N LEU A 85 -9.67 4.09 13.71
CA LEU A 85 -9.32 4.47 12.34
C LEU A 85 -8.49 3.38 11.66
N TRP A 86 -7.47 2.87 12.35
CA TRP A 86 -6.66 1.74 11.86
C TRP A 86 -7.53 0.51 11.63
N LEU A 87 -8.42 0.17 12.56
CA LEU A 87 -9.31 -0.97 12.47
C LEU A 87 -10.30 -0.83 11.31
N ALA A 88 -10.82 0.37 11.06
CA ALA A 88 -11.69 0.63 9.92
C ALA A 88 -10.95 0.39 8.59
N GLY A 89 -9.71 0.87 8.47
CA GLY A 89 -8.85 0.61 7.31
C GLY A 89 -8.47 -0.86 7.18
N PHE A 90 -8.19 -1.53 8.30
CA PHE A 90 -7.90 -2.96 8.37
C PHE A 90 -9.11 -3.78 7.88
N ILE A 91 -10.31 -3.48 8.37
CA ILE A 91 -11.56 -4.10 7.94
C ILE A 91 -11.78 -3.89 6.44
N GLU A 92 -11.55 -2.67 5.91
CA GLU A 92 -11.65 -2.42 4.47
C GLU A 92 -10.65 -3.27 3.66
N ARG A 93 -9.44 -3.51 4.18
CA ARG A 93 -8.41 -4.32 3.50
C ARG A 93 -8.66 -5.83 3.58
N ILE A 94 -9.28 -6.34 4.65
CA ILE A 94 -9.58 -7.77 4.81
C ILE A 94 -10.96 -8.15 4.28
N THR A 95 -11.85 -7.18 4.04
CA THR A 95 -13.20 -7.42 3.51
C THR A 95 -13.32 -6.94 2.07
N THR A 96 -14.25 -7.53 1.34
CA THR A 96 -14.64 -7.07 0.01
C THR A 96 -16.16 -7.08 -0.07
N ASP A 97 -16.72 -5.98 -0.59
CA ASP A 97 -18.15 -5.79 -0.85
C ASP A 97 -18.72 -6.71 -1.97
N GLY A 98 -17.99 -7.76 -2.36
CA GLY A 98 -18.26 -8.59 -3.54
C GLY A 98 -18.11 -7.84 -4.87
N LYS A 99 -17.94 -6.52 -4.85
CA LYS A 99 -17.59 -5.68 -6.00
C LYS A 99 -16.15 -5.28 -5.82
N ARG A 100 -15.26 -5.77 -6.68
CA ARG A 100 -13.93 -5.16 -6.83
C ARG A 100 -14.19 -3.68 -7.12
N LYS A 101 -13.92 -2.80 -6.16
CA LYS A 101 -13.81 -1.37 -6.48
C LYS A 101 -12.71 -1.33 -7.51
N ALA A 102 -13.07 -1.16 -8.78
CA ALA A 102 -12.09 -0.78 -9.79
C ALA A 102 -11.33 0.41 -9.19
N PRO A 103 -10.00 0.48 -9.34
CA PRO A 103 -9.29 1.68 -8.96
C PRO A 103 -10.08 2.87 -9.51
N PRO A 104 -10.26 3.96 -8.74
CA PRO A 104 -10.91 5.16 -9.25
C PRO A 104 -10.32 5.42 -10.63
N PRO A 105 -11.15 5.61 -11.67
CA PRO A 105 -10.63 5.83 -13.00
C PRO A 105 -9.71 7.04 -12.90
N LEU A 106 -8.40 6.81 -12.98
CA LEU A 106 -7.36 7.84 -12.89
C LEU A 106 -7.51 8.90 -13.98
N ARG A 107 -8.55 8.80 -14.82
CA ARG A 107 -8.76 9.48 -16.10
C ARG A 107 -9.82 10.58 -16.05
N SER A 108 -10.68 10.67 -15.02
CA SER A 108 -11.78 11.64 -15.03
C SER A 108 -11.31 13.09 -14.89
N ASP A 109 -10.20 13.30 -14.17
CA ASP A 109 -9.69 14.64 -13.84
C ASP A 109 -8.37 14.97 -14.55
N ILE A 110 -7.93 14.14 -15.49
CA ILE A 110 -6.75 14.45 -16.31
C ILE A 110 -7.20 15.42 -17.41
N PRO A 111 -6.68 16.66 -17.45
CA PRO A 111 -6.94 17.57 -18.55
C PRO A 111 -6.61 16.88 -19.88
N PRO A 112 -7.38 17.13 -20.95
CA PRO A 112 -7.18 16.47 -22.24
C PRO A 112 -5.75 16.58 -22.80
N GLU A 113 -4.98 17.58 -22.35
CA GLU A 113 -3.56 17.79 -22.66
C GLU A 113 -2.61 16.71 -22.12
N PHE A 114 -2.95 16.05 -20.99
CA PHE A 114 -2.12 15.04 -20.34
C PHE A 114 -2.58 13.60 -20.61
N GLN A 115 -3.61 13.43 -21.45
CA GLN A 115 -4.08 12.13 -21.86
C GLN A 115 -3.18 11.55 -22.95
N PHE A 116 -2.53 10.41 -22.65
CA PHE A 116 -1.66 9.73 -23.60
C PHE A 116 -2.49 9.05 -24.70
N ASN A 117 -2.77 9.77 -25.77
CA ASN A 117 -3.44 9.24 -26.95
C ASN A 117 -2.44 8.44 -27.79
N ALA A 118 -2.58 7.12 -27.81
CA ALA A 118 -1.73 6.20 -28.58
C ALA A 118 -1.73 6.47 -30.10
N THR A 119 -2.62 7.35 -30.59
CA THR A 119 -2.70 7.83 -31.97
C THR A 119 -1.83 9.06 -32.28
N GLN A 120 -1.17 9.70 -31.30
CA GLN A 120 -0.18 10.75 -31.55
C GLN A 120 1.22 10.18 -31.90
N LYS A 121 1.27 9.18 -32.78
CA LYS A 121 2.48 8.88 -33.56
C LYS A 121 2.26 9.42 -34.97
N LYS A 122 2.43 10.72 -35.13
CA LYS A 122 2.91 11.41 -36.33
C LYS A 122 2.83 12.92 -36.06
N ASP A 123 3.96 13.57 -36.25
CA ASP A 123 4.09 15.02 -36.43
C ASP A 123 4.00 15.90 -35.16
N LYS A 124 4.92 15.68 -34.21
CA LYS A 124 5.50 16.81 -33.47
C LYS A 124 6.91 17.02 -34.01
N PRO A 125 7.26 18.19 -34.59
CA PRO A 125 8.65 18.48 -34.88
C PRO A 125 9.40 18.47 -33.54
N LEU A 126 10.40 17.62 -33.47
CA LEU A 126 11.29 17.45 -32.33
C LEU A 126 11.74 18.83 -31.84
N LEU A 127 11.54 19.07 -30.54
CA LEU A 127 12.19 20.15 -29.79
C LEU A 127 13.66 20.25 -30.24
N ASN A 128 14.09 21.47 -30.55
CA ASN A 128 15.38 21.82 -31.14
C ASN A 128 16.56 21.04 -30.53
N ILE A 129 16.99 19.97 -31.21
CA ILE A 129 18.06 19.04 -30.79
C ILE A 129 19.46 19.71 -30.80
N ARG A 130 19.60 20.94 -31.32
CA ARG A 130 20.91 21.58 -31.47
C ARG A 130 21.62 21.90 -30.17
N GLU A 131 20.92 22.11 -29.06
CA GLU A 131 21.57 22.36 -27.75
C GLU A 131 22.03 21.06 -27.07
N TYR A 132 21.34 19.95 -27.31
CA TYR A 132 21.67 18.65 -26.72
C TYR A 132 22.95 18.03 -27.30
N SER A 133 23.32 18.36 -28.55
CA SER A 133 24.49 17.74 -29.19
C SER A 133 25.81 18.16 -28.54
N LYS A 134 25.95 19.42 -28.13
CA LYS A 134 27.17 19.92 -27.46
C LYS A 134 27.38 19.28 -26.09
N SER A 135 26.30 19.08 -25.32
CA SER A 135 26.38 18.42 -24.01
C SER A 135 26.79 16.96 -24.14
N VAL A 136 26.32 16.24 -25.17
CA VAL A 136 26.71 14.85 -25.40
C VAL A 136 28.19 14.73 -25.75
N GLU A 137 28.70 15.61 -26.62
CA GLU A 137 30.12 15.63 -26.98
C GLU A 137 31.03 15.97 -25.79
N GLN A 138 30.58 16.87 -24.90
CA GLN A 138 31.31 17.21 -23.67
C GLN A 138 31.37 16.03 -22.69
N ILE A 139 30.26 15.29 -22.54
CA ILE A 139 30.20 14.09 -21.70
C ILE A 139 31.18 13.03 -22.25
N ASP A 140 31.13 12.76 -23.55
CA ASP A 140 32.03 11.78 -24.20
C ASP A 140 33.50 12.20 -24.13
N THR A 141 33.79 13.51 -24.20
CA THR A 141 35.16 14.04 -24.09
C THR A 141 35.69 13.94 -22.66
N TYR A 142 34.85 14.22 -21.65
CA TYR A 142 35.23 14.12 -20.24
C TYR A 142 35.64 12.70 -19.84
N PHE A 143 34.85 11.69 -20.22
CA PHE A 143 35.17 10.28 -19.90
C PHE A 143 36.42 9.74 -20.63
N LYS A 144 36.89 10.44 -21.66
CA LYS A 144 38.13 10.13 -22.38
C LYS A 144 39.33 10.98 -21.94
N SER A 145 39.10 11.96 -21.06
CA SER A 145 40.16 12.86 -20.59
C SER A 145 41.08 12.18 -19.57
N GLU A 146 42.30 12.68 -19.47
CA GLU A 146 43.28 12.19 -18.50
C GLU A 146 42.87 12.47 -17.06
N GLU A 147 42.08 13.51 -16.80
CA GLU A 147 41.58 13.81 -15.44
C GLU A 147 40.71 12.65 -14.90
N TYR A 148 39.84 12.09 -15.73
CA TYR A 148 39.00 10.96 -15.36
C TYR A 148 39.82 9.68 -15.15
N THR A 149 40.77 9.37 -16.04
CA THR A 149 41.58 8.15 -15.94
C THR A 149 42.61 8.21 -14.81
N THR A 150 43.16 9.40 -14.53
CA THR A 150 44.13 9.58 -13.42
C THR A 150 43.44 9.57 -12.06
N GLY A 151 42.17 9.99 -11.98
CA GLY A 151 41.34 9.84 -10.78
C GLY A 151 41.09 8.37 -10.43
N LEU A 152 40.80 7.52 -11.43
CA LEU A 152 40.64 6.08 -11.24
C LEU A 152 41.92 5.37 -10.79
N ASN A 153 43.09 5.81 -11.28
CA ASN A 153 44.38 5.21 -10.95
C ASN A 153 44.96 5.71 -9.61
N LYS A 154 44.37 6.73 -8.97
CA LYS A 154 44.77 7.21 -7.64
C LYS A 154 44.05 6.50 -6.49
N GLU A 155 42.99 5.76 -6.79
CA GLU A 155 42.22 4.98 -5.79
C GLU A 155 42.60 3.49 -5.75
N GLN A 156 43.69 3.09 -6.41
CA GLN A 156 44.36 1.78 -6.26
C GLN A 156 45.73 1.95 -5.60
#